data_AF-A0A7X3PLN3-F1
#
_entry.id   AF-A0A7X3PLN3-F1
#
_cell.length_a   1.000
_cell.length_b   1.000
_cell.length_c   1.000
_cell.angle_alpha   90.00
_cell.angle_beta   90.00
_cell.angle_gamma   90.00
#
_symmetry.space_group_name_H-M   'P 1'
#
loop_
_entity.id
_entity.type
_entity.pdbx_description
1 polymer ?
#
loop_
_entity_poly.entity_id
_entity_poly.type
_entity_poly.pdbx_seq_one_letter_code
_entity_poly.pdbx_strand_id
1 'polypeptide(L)' 'RPIGPYDLLIAGQARARNLVLVTANSREFQRVKGLECEDWSVTPRRSA' A
#
# COMPACT_ATOMS: atom_id res chain seq x y z
N ARG A 1 -1.77 7.69 14.15
CA ARG A 1 -0.30 7.47 14.06
C ARG A 1 0.18 8.03 12.74
N PRO A 2 1.28 8.81 12.64
CA PRO A 2 1.83 9.24 11.36
C PRO A 2 2.27 8.03 10.52
N ILE A 3 2.42 8.21 9.20
CA ILE A 3 3.07 7.21 8.33
C ILE A 3 4.58 7.27 8.60
N GLY A 4 5.25 6.12 8.61
CA GLY A 4 6.71 6.07 8.75
C GLY A 4 7.42 6.93 7.69
N PRO A 5 8.57 7.56 8.01
CA PRO A 5 9.24 8.48 7.08
C PRO A 5 9.64 7.81 5.76
N TYR A 6 10.08 6.54 5.79
CA TYR A 6 10.39 5.80 4.57
C TYR A 6 9.14 5.36 3.80
N ASP A 7 8.09 4.94 4.50
CA ASP A 7 6.80 4.61 3.89
C ASP A 7 6.22 5.81 3.15
N LEU A 8 6.39 7.02 3.68
CA LEU A 8 5.99 8.23 3.00
C LEU A 8 6.76 8.46 1.69
N LEU A 9 8.07 8.17 1.66
CA LEU A 9 8.88 8.28 0.44
C LEU A 9 8.49 7.23 -0.60
N ILE A 10 8.25 5.98 -0.17
CA ILE A 10 7.80 4.88 -1.04
C ILE A 10 6.43 5.23 -1.66
N ALA A 11 5.49 5.68 -0.83
CA ALA A 11 4.18 6.15 -1.29
C ALA A 11 4.29 7.29 -2.30
N GLY A 12 5.21 8.24 -2.05
CA GLY A 12 5.49 9.35 -2.97
C GLY A 12 6.00 8.87 -4.33
N GLN A 13 6.92 7.90 -4.37
CA GLN A 13 7.44 7.35 -5.62
C GLN A 13 6.35 6.65 -6.45
N ALA A 14 5.48 5.86 -5.80
CA ALA A 14 4.38 5.16 -6.47
C ALA A 14 3.31 6.13 -6.99
N ARG A 15 2.87 7.07 -6.14
CA ARG A 15 1.85 8.06 -6.48
C ARG A 15 2.30 8.99 -7.62
N ALA A 16 3.55 9.46 -7.60
CA ALA A 16 4.06 10.35 -8.63
C ALA A 16 4.10 9.72 -10.03
N ARG A 17 4.04 8.39 -10.12
CA ARG A 17 4.11 7.62 -11.37
C ARG A 17 2.82 6.85 -11.69
N ASN A 18 1.76 7.06 -10.92
CA ASN A 18 0.50 6.32 -11.04
C ASN A 18 0.72 4.79 -11.00
N LEU A 19 1.56 4.31 -10.07
CA LEU A 19 1.82 2.89 -9.86
C LEU A 19 0.99 2.34 -8.70
N VAL A 20 0.64 1.05 -8.79
CA VAL A 20 0.08 0.28 -7.68
C VAL A 20 1.20 -0.12 -6.71
N LEU A 21 1.07 0.22 -5.43
CA LEU A 21 2.01 -0.19 -4.40
C LEU A 21 1.62 -1.55 -3.79
N VAL A 22 2.44 -2.56 -4.01
CA VAL A 22 2.27 -3.89 -3.41
C VAL A 22 2.97 -3.93 -2.05
N THR A 23 2.26 -4.29 -0.98
CA THR A 23 2.82 -4.33 0.38
C THR A 23 2.00 -5.21 1.33
N ALA A 24 2.67 -5.89 2.27
CA ALA A 24 2.02 -6.61 3.37
C ALA A 24 1.62 -5.70 4.56
N ASN A 25 1.90 -4.40 4.48
CA ASN A 25 1.48 -3.38 5.45
C ASN A 25 0.44 -2.42 4.84
N SER A 26 -0.49 -2.94 4.04
CA SER A 26 -1.48 -2.17 3.27
C SER A 26 -2.27 -1.16 4.10
N ARG A 27 -2.59 -1.47 5.36
CA ARG A 27 -3.32 -0.59 6.29
C ARG A 27 -2.64 0.78 6.50
N GLU A 28 -1.31 0.82 6.48
CA GLU A 28 -0.56 2.05 6.66
C GLU A 28 -0.67 2.95 5.42
N PHE A 29 -0.53 2.36 4.23
CA PHE A 29 -0.51 3.03 2.93
C PHE A 29 -1.89 3.46 2.42
N GLN A 30 -2.96 2.76 2.79
CA GLN A 30 -4.35 3.13 2.47
C GLN A 30 -4.74 4.54 2.95
N ARG A 31 -3.95 5.14 3.85
CA ARG A 31 -4.17 6.50 4.37
C ARG A 31 -3.63 7.59 3.45
N VAL A 32 -2.83 7.24 2.43
CA VAL A 32 -2.30 8.19 1.44
C VAL A 32 -3.35 8.42 0.36
N LYS A 33 -3.94 9.62 0.32
CA LYS A 33 -4.99 9.96 -0.65
C LYS A 33 -4.48 9.83 -2.10
N GLY A 34 -5.17 9.03 -2.90
CA GLY A 34 -4.88 8.83 -4.31
C GLY A 34 -3.67 7.92 -4.58
N LEU A 35 -3.25 7.12 -3.60
CA LEU A 35 -2.32 6.01 -3.81
C LEU A 35 -3.12 4.71 -3.95
N GLU A 36 -2.89 3.99 -5.05
CA GLU A 36 -3.39 2.63 -5.21
C GLU A 36 -2.45 1.64 -4.50
N CYS A 37 -3.02 0.68 -3.77
CA CYS A 37 -2.27 -0.26 -2.96
C CYS A 37 -2.94 -1.64 -2.92
N GLU A 38 -2.12 -2.69 -3.05
CA GLU A 38 -2.54 -4.08 -2.98
C GLU A 38 -1.76 -4.84 -1.91
N ASP A 39 -2.41 -5.83 -1.29
CA ASP A 39 -1.79 -6.76 -0.35
C ASP A 39 -1.81 -8.17 -0.92
N TRP A 40 -0.66 -8.61 -1.44
CA TRP A 40 -0.51 -9.95 -2.01
C TRP A 40 -0.31 -11.05 -0.95
N SER A 41 -0.10 -10.68 0.32
CA SER A 41 0.02 -11.68 1.39
C SER A 41 -1.34 -12.29 1.78
N VAL A 42 -2.43 -11.63 1.38
CA VAL A 42 -3.79 -12.11 1.62
C VAL A 42 -4.09 -13.25 0.64
N THR A 43 -3.84 -14.48 1.07
CA THR A 43 -4.32 -15.65 0.34
C THR A 43 -5.86 -15.66 0.41
N PRO A 44 -6.59 -15.70 -0.73
CA PRO A 44 -8.03 -15.86 -0.70
C PRO A 44 -8.36 -17.14 0.05
N ARG A 45 -9.18 -17.07 1.11
CA ARG A 45 -9.73 -18.30 1.70
C ARG A 45 -10.54 -18.98 0.61
N ARG A 46 -10.03 -20.10 0.08
CA ARG A 46 -10.83 -20.99 -0.76
C ARG A 46 -11.94 -21.53 0.14
N SER A 47 -13.16 -21.09 -0.09
CA SER A 47 -14.35 -21.75 0.44
C SER A 47 -14.36 -23.16 -0.15
N ALA A 48 -14.26 -24.17 0.71
CA ALA A 48 -14.52 -25.56 0.36
C ALA A 48 -16.01 -25.77 0.11
#